data_AF-X6KYG8-F1
#
_entry.id   AF-X6KYG8-F1
#
_cell.length_a   1.000
_cell.length_b   1.000
_cell.length_c   1.000
_cell.angle_alpha   90.00
_cell.angle_beta   90.00
_cell.angle_gamma   90.00
#
_symmetry.space_group_name_H-M   'P 1'
#
loop_
_entity.id
_entity.type
_entity.pdbx_description
1 polymer ?
#
loop_
_entity_poly.entity_id
_entity_poly.type
_entity_poly.pdbx_seq_one_letter_code
_entity_poly.pdbx_strand_id
1 'polypeptide(L)'
;MLHHIPALLSPELLKTLAEMGHGDEIVVGDANFPAHALGQRVHRMDGISATEAAKAILHLLPLDSFVEANAHVMQVVGDATASPPIFAEFQALVDAADNPAPIARLERFAFYERARKAFAVVQTGEFRLYGNLILTKGVIGAAP
;
A
#
# COMPACT_ATOMS: atom_id res chain seq x y z
N MET A 1 0.24 18.26 11.81
CA MET A 1 0.51 18.85 10.48
C MET A 1 1.91 19.43 10.47
N LEU A 2 2.63 19.30 9.36
CA LEU A 2 4.03 19.74 9.22
C LEU A 2 4.27 20.23 7.78
N HIS A 3 5.28 21.07 7.57
CA HIS A 3 5.67 21.47 6.22
C HIS A 3 6.20 20.26 5.43
N HIS A 4 5.90 20.21 4.13
CA HIS A 4 6.33 19.16 3.18
C HIS A 4 5.84 17.73 3.46
N ILE A 5 5.02 17.52 4.49
CA ILE A 5 4.40 16.23 4.81
C ILE A 5 2.92 16.25 4.39
N PRO A 6 2.43 15.25 3.65
CA PRO A 6 1.03 15.20 3.24
C PRO A 6 0.09 15.28 4.44
N ALA A 7 -0.86 16.20 4.35
CA ALA A 7 -1.85 16.49 5.39
C ALA A 7 -2.73 15.28 5.76
N LEU A 8 -2.85 14.31 4.85
CA LEU A 8 -3.63 13.09 5.01
C LEU A 8 -2.99 12.10 5.99
N LEU A 9 -1.68 12.18 6.25
CA LEU A 9 -0.99 11.25 7.14
C LEU A 9 -1.22 11.66 8.59
N SER A 10 -1.95 10.83 9.33
CA SER A 10 -2.14 11.03 10.77
C SER A 10 -0.80 10.93 11.53
N PRO A 11 -0.68 11.53 12.73
CA PRO A 11 0.51 11.40 13.56
C PRO A 11 0.91 9.93 13.80
N GLU A 12 -0.07 9.05 14.02
CA GLU A 12 0.15 7.63 14.25
C GLU A 12 0.61 6.91 12.99
N LEU A 13 0.07 7.25 11.81
CA LEU A 13 0.52 6.66 10.56
C LEU A 13 1.94 7.12 10.22
N LEU A 14 2.28 8.39 10.46
CA LEU A 14 3.65 8.90 10.31
C LEU A 14 4.64 8.14 11.19
N LYS A 15 4.28 7.92 12.47
CA LYS A 15 5.07 7.10 13.38
C LYS A 15 5.27 5.68 12.84
N THR A 16 4.19 5.03 12.39
CA THR A 16 4.25 3.68 11.80
C THR A 16 5.19 3.62 10.60
N LEU A 17 5.06 4.55 9.64
CA LEU A 17 5.93 4.60 8.45
C LEU A 17 7.41 4.80 8.82
N ALA A 18 7.68 5.59 9.85
CA ALA A 18 9.03 5.82 10.37
C ALA A 18 9.60 4.59 11.11
N GLU A 19 8.76 3.82 11.80
CA GLU A 19 9.16 2.60 12.52
C GLU A 19 9.40 1.39 11.60
N MET A 20 8.78 1.36 10.42
CA MET A 20 9.00 0.29 9.43
C MET A 20 10.48 0.20 9.03
N GLY A 21 11.01 -1.01 8.89
CA GLY A 21 12.34 -1.30 8.35
C GLY A 21 12.32 -1.64 6.85
N HIS A 22 13.49 -1.88 6.26
CA HIS A 22 13.60 -2.44 4.90
C HIS A 22 12.92 -3.82 4.85
N GLY A 23 12.05 -4.02 3.86
CA GLY A 23 11.30 -5.25 3.65
C GLY A 23 9.97 -5.30 4.42
N ASP A 24 9.70 -4.36 5.33
CA ASP A 24 8.39 -4.25 5.97
C ASP A 24 7.34 -3.82 4.94
N GLU A 25 6.16 -4.41 5.06
CA GLU A 25 5.04 -4.14 4.15
C GLU A 25 3.93 -3.35 4.84
N ILE A 26 3.26 -2.49 4.08
CA ILE A 26 2.04 -1.81 4.49
C ILE A 26 0.93 -2.08 3.49
N VAL A 27 -0.24 -2.45 3.99
CA VAL A 27 -1.43 -2.66 3.15
C VAL A 27 -2.25 -1.37 3.11
N VAL A 28 -2.66 -0.94 1.93
CA VAL A 28 -3.76 0.02 1.73
C VAL A 28 -4.98 -0.79 1.32
N GLY A 29 -5.94 -0.93 2.23
CA GLY A 29 -7.15 -1.73 2.05
C GLY A 29 -8.35 -0.90 1.62
N ASP A 30 -9.14 -1.43 0.70
CA ASP A 30 -10.44 -0.88 0.31
C ASP A 30 -11.47 -1.01 1.44
N ALA A 31 -12.63 -0.34 1.32
CA ALA A 31 -13.67 -0.29 2.36
C ALA A 31 -14.21 -1.68 2.80
N ASN A 32 -14.01 -2.72 1.99
CA ASN A 32 -14.44 -4.09 2.28
C ASN A 32 -13.30 -4.99 2.75
N PHE A 33 -12.06 -4.47 2.79
CA PHE A 33 -10.91 -5.23 3.26
C PHE A 33 -11.05 -5.58 4.75
N PRO A 34 -10.75 -6.83 5.16
CA PRO A 34 -10.89 -7.25 6.55
C PRO A 34 -9.70 -6.80 7.41
N ALA A 35 -9.40 -5.49 7.44
CA ALA A 35 -8.19 -4.94 8.05
C ALA A 35 -8.00 -5.34 9.53
N HIS A 36 -9.05 -5.29 10.35
CA HIS A 36 -8.95 -5.64 11.78
C HIS A 36 -8.82 -7.14 12.06
N ALA A 37 -9.18 -8.01 11.10
CA ALA A 37 -9.01 -9.45 11.24
C ALA A 37 -7.64 -9.94 10.75
N LEU A 38 -6.99 -9.17 9.87
CA LEU A 38 -5.70 -9.51 9.27
C LEU A 38 -4.53 -8.71 9.87
N GLY A 39 -4.73 -7.43 10.12
CA GLY A 39 -3.68 -6.48 10.48
C GLY A 39 -3.42 -6.41 11.98
N GLN A 40 -2.14 -6.35 12.36
CA GLN A 40 -1.72 -6.13 13.75
C GLN A 40 -1.83 -4.65 14.17
N ARG A 41 -1.67 -3.74 13.21
CA ARG A 41 -1.71 -2.28 13.41
C ARG A 41 -2.59 -1.67 12.33
N VAL A 42 -3.81 -1.26 12.70
CA VAL A 42 -4.77 -0.71 11.74
C VAL A 42 -4.87 0.80 11.90
N HIS A 43 -4.63 1.53 10.82
CA HIS A 43 -4.85 2.96 10.71
C HIS A 43 -6.12 3.21 9.90
N ARG A 44 -7.03 4.05 10.42
CA ARG A 44 -8.28 4.39 9.74
C ARG A 44 -8.09 5.67 8.92
N MET A 45 -8.44 5.60 7.63
CA MET A 45 -8.52 6.74 6.71
C MET A 45 -9.89 6.72 6.02
N ASP A 46 -10.93 6.68 6.85
CA ASP A 46 -12.32 6.74 6.41
C ASP A 46 -12.59 7.94 5.50
N GLY A 47 -13.32 7.71 4.41
CA GLY A 47 -13.66 8.74 3.43
C GLY A 47 -12.53 9.16 2.49
N ILE A 48 -11.32 8.61 2.64
CA ILE A 48 -10.19 8.83 1.74
C ILE A 48 -10.10 7.67 0.74
N SER A 49 -9.81 7.96 -0.53
CA SER A 49 -9.61 6.91 -1.54
C SER A 49 -8.30 6.15 -1.34
N ALA A 50 -8.23 4.91 -1.84
CA ALA A 50 -7.01 4.10 -1.74
C ALA A 50 -5.85 4.73 -2.51
N THR A 51 -6.14 5.40 -3.64
CA THR A 51 -5.13 6.08 -4.45
C THR A 51 -4.60 7.35 -3.77
N GLU A 52 -5.43 8.13 -3.07
CA GLU A 52 -4.97 9.27 -2.27
C GLU A 52 -4.13 8.82 -1.07
N ALA A 53 -4.55 7.76 -0.38
CA ALA A 53 -3.79 7.18 0.73
C ALA A 53 -2.42 6.64 0.25
N ALA A 54 -2.40 5.85 -0.82
CA ALA A 54 -1.18 5.33 -1.42
C ALA A 54 -0.24 6.45 -1.87
N LYS A 55 -0.76 7.49 -2.52
CA LYS A 55 0.02 8.67 -2.94
C LYS A 55 0.65 9.38 -1.73
N ALA A 56 -0.09 9.57 -0.64
CA ALA A 56 0.43 10.19 0.57
C ALA A 56 1.53 9.33 1.22
N ILE A 57 1.38 8.01 1.24
CA ILE A 57 2.38 7.07 1.76
C ILE A 57 3.65 7.10 0.90
N LEU A 58 3.52 6.97 -0.43
CA LEU A 58 4.64 6.96 -1.38
C LEU A 58 5.42 8.27 -1.43
N HIS A 59 4.83 9.39 -0.97
CA HIS A 59 5.57 10.64 -0.79
C HIS A 59 6.70 10.54 0.23
N LEU A 60 6.60 9.62 1.20
CA LEU A 60 7.61 9.44 2.26
C LEU A 60 8.26 8.05 2.27
N LEU A 61 7.55 7.03 1.76
CA LEU A 61 7.98 5.64 1.81
C LEU A 61 8.79 5.28 0.56
N PRO A 62 10.12 5.05 0.65
CA PRO A 62 10.88 4.52 -0.48
C PRO A 62 10.40 3.11 -0.78
N LEU A 63 10.31 2.75 -2.06
CA LEU A 63 9.95 1.39 -2.47
C LEU A 63 11.18 0.49 -2.54
N ASP A 64 10.99 -0.80 -2.25
CA ASP A 64 12.08 -1.77 -2.29
C ASP A 64 12.58 -2.02 -3.72
N SER A 65 13.90 -1.94 -3.91
CA SER A 65 14.59 -2.19 -5.18
C SER A 65 15.28 -3.56 -5.23
N PHE A 66 15.23 -4.34 -4.14
CA PHE A 66 15.83 -5.68 -4.05
C PHE A 66 14.85 -6.82 -4.39
N VAL A 67 13.62 -6.48 -4.78
CA VAL A 67 12.56 -7.43 -5.14
C VAL A 67 12.06 -7.16 -6.56
N GLU A 68 11.57 -8.19 -7.25
CA GLU A 68 11.02 -8.06 -8.61
C GLU A 68 9.76 -7.18 -8.64
N ALA A 69 8.91 -7.33 -7.62
CA ALA A 69 7.71 -6.51 -7.42
C ALA A 69 7.68 -5.98 -5.99
N ASN A 70 7.68 -4.66 -5.86
CA ASN A 70 7.57 -3.96 -4.56
C ASN A 70 6.14 -3.56 -4.22
N ALA A 71 5.21 -3.76 -5.16
CA ALA A 71 3.80 -3.47 -5.01
C ALA A 71 2.93 -4.64 -5.49
N HIS A 72 1.86 -4.94 -4.76
CA HIS A 72 0.97 -6.08 -5.06
C HIS A 72 -0.49 -5.70 -4.96
N VAL A 73 -1.31 -6.16 -5.91
CA VAL A 73 -2.78 -6.07 -5.86
C VAL A 73 -3.41 -7.46 -5.80
N MET A 74 -4.69 -7.50 -5.40
CA MET A 74 -5.46 -8.75 -5.38
C MET A 74 -6.09 -9.01 -6.75
N GLN A 75 -5.91 -10.22 -7.29
CA GLN A 75 -6.58 -10.70 -8.49
C GLN A 75 -8.11 -10.71 -8.32
N VAL A 76 -8.84 -10.52 -9.43
CA VAL A 76 -10.29 -10.68 -9.44
C VAL A 76 -10.64 -12.16 -9.27
N VAL A 77 -11.46 -12.47 -8.28
CA VAL A 77 -11.89 -13.85 -8.02
C VAL A 77 -12.69 -14.37 -9.21
N GLY A 78 -12.25 -15.49 -9.79
CA GLY A 78 -12.87 -16.09 -10.96
C GLY A 78 -12.34 -15.55 -12.30
N ASP A 79 -11.53 -14.49 -12.29
CA ASP A 79 -10.87 -13.96 -13.50
C ASP A 79 -9.53 -13.27 -13.15
N ALA A 80 -8.45 -14.04 -13.09
CA ALA A 80 -7.12 -13.49 -12.80
C ALA A 80 -6.60 -12.52 -13.88
N THR A 81 -7.19 -12.52 -15.08
CA THR A 81 -6.76 -11.65 -16.19
C THR A 81 -7.42 -10.28 -16.15
N ALA A 82 -8.59 -10.16 -15.50
CA ALA A 82 -9.29 -8.90 -15.31
C ALA A 82 -8.36 -7.82 -14.74
N SER A 83 -8.52 -6.61 -15.25
CA SER A 83 -7.72 -5.44 -14.86
C SER A 83 -8.66 -4.28 -14.55
N PRO A 84 -9.24 -4.22 -13.33
CA PRO A 84 -10.03 -3.09 -12.89
C PRO A 84 -9.27 -1.76 -13.07
N PRO A 85 -9.94 -0.64 -13.37
CA PRO A 85 -9.27 0.64 -13.64
C PRO A 85 -8.28 1.09 -12.55
N ILE A 86 -8.60 0.79 -11.28
CA ILE A 86 -7.74 1.15 -10.13
C ILE A 86 -6.35 0.51 -10.19
N PHE A 87 -6.16 -0.61 -10.91
CA PHE A 87 -4.83 -1.20 -11.09
C PHE A 87 -3.90 -0.28 -11.88
N ALA A 88 -4.43 0.36 -12.94
CA ALA A 88 -3.65 1.31 -13.73
C ALA A 88 -3.33 2.58 -12.93
N GLU A 89 -4.25 3.02 -12.06
CA GLU A 89 -4.02 4.14 -11.16
C GLU A 89 -2.93 3.82 -10.13
N PHE A 90 -2.95 2.63 -9.52
CA PHE A 90 -1.87 2.19 -8.64
C PHE A 90 -0.55 2.06 -9.37
N GLN A 91 -0.54 1.51 -10.59
CA GLN A 91 0.69 1.40 -11.40
C GLN A 91 1.28 2.78 -11.65
N ALA A 92 0.47 3.78 -12.01
CA ALA A 92 0.93 5.15 -12.22
C ALA A 92 1.53 5.78 -10.94
N LEU A 93 1.02 5.42 -9.76
CA LEU A 93 1.61 5.87 -8.48
C LEU A 93 2.96 5.22 -8.20
N VAL A 94 3.10 3.92 -8.49
CA VAL A 94 4.36 3.18 -8.35
C VAL A 94 5.39 3.67 -9.37
N ASP A 95 4.97 3.94 -10.62
CA ASP A 95 5.82 4.46 -11.69
C ASP A 95 6.40 5.85 -11.37
N ALA A 96 5.67 6.65 -10.59
CA ALA A 96 6.08 7.98 -10.16
C ALA A 96 6.93 7.98 -8.87
N ALA A 97 7.14 6.82 -8.24
CA ALA A 97 7.95 6.66 -7.04
C ALA A 97 9.46 6.48 -7.38
N ASP A 98 10.30 6.28 -6.36
CA ASP A 98 11.75 6.20 -6.49
C ASP A 98 12.27 4.92 -7.15
N ASN A 99 11.60 3.78 -6.93
CA ASN A 99 11.95 2.47 -7.50
C ASN A 99 10.76 1.86 -8.25
N PRO A 100 10.45 2.34 -9.47
CA PRO A 100 9.28 1.87 -10.21
C PRO A 100 9.44 0.40 -10.63
N ALA A 101 8.40 -0.39 -10.39
CA ALA A 101 8.33 -1.80 -10.78
C ALA A 101 6.90 -2.17 -11.22
N PRO A 102 6.73 -3.18 -12.08
CA PRO A 102 5.40 -3.70 -12.40
C PRO A 102 4.69 -4.20 -11.13
N ILE A 103 3.45 -3.79 -10.92
CA ILE A 103 2.63 -4.29 -9.81
C ILE A 103 2.32 -5.76 -10.08
N ALA A 104 2.68 -6.61 -9.11
CA ALA A 104 2.36 -8.03 -9.16
C ALA A 104 0.92 -8.30 -8.69
N ARG A 105 0.33 -9.38 -9.18
CA ARG A 105 -1.05 -9.78 -8.85
C ARG A 105 -1.04 -11.06 -8.03
N LEU A 106 -1.70 -11.04 -6.88
CA LEU A 106 -1.81 -12.19 -5.98
C LEU A 106 -3.23 -12.76 -6.00
N GLU A 107 -3.35 -14.08 -5.96
CA GLU A 107 -4.61 -14.76 -5.64
C GLU A 107 -5.13 -14.26 -4.27
N ARG A 108 -6.46 -14.22 -4.07
CA ARG A 108 -7.11 -13.63 -2.90
C ARG A 108 -6.56 -14.13 -1.56
N PHE A 109 -6.41 -15.45 -1.38
CA PHE A 109 -5.90 -16.00 -0.13
C PHE A 109 -4.39 -15.78 0.01
N ALA A 110 -3.63 -15.84 -1.08
CA ALA A 110 -2.22 -15.45 -1.06
C ALA A 110 -2.03 -13.97 -0.65
N PHE A 111 -2.92 -13.08 -1.11
CA PHE A 111 -2.95 -11.68 -0.69
C PHE A 111 -3.25 -11.56 0.82
N TYR A 112 -4.23 -12.31 1.34
CA TYR A 112 -4.55 -12.29 2.77
C TYR A 112 -3.41 -12.83 3.65
N GLU A 113 -2.74 -13.90 3.22
CA GLU A 113 -1.58 -14.45 3.93
C GLU A 113 -0.41 -13.47 3.97
N ARG A 114 -0.20 -12.71 2.88
CA ARG A 114 0.80 -11.64 2.84
C ARG A 114 0.39 -10.47 3.73
N ALA A 115 -0.85 -10.01 3.62
CA ALA A 115 -1.38 -8.91 4.44
C ALA A 115 -1.35 -9.21 5.94
N ARG A 116 -1.49 -10.48 6.35
CA ARG A 116 -1.36 -10.89 7.77
C ARG A 116 0.05 -10.68 8.33
N LYS A 117 1.07 -10.73 7.46
CA LYS A 117 2.48 -10.53 7.81
C LYS A 117 2.91 -9.08 7.66
N ALA A 118 2.09 -8.23 7.03
CA ALA A 118 2.38 -6.82 6.87
C ALA A 118 2.49 -6.12 8.23
N PHE A 119 3.37 -5.12 8.29
CA PHE A 119 3.65 -4.35 9.50
C PHE A 119 2.42 -3.55 9.96
N ALA A 120 1.65 -3.03 9.00
CA ALA A 120 0.44 -2.27 9.25
C ALA A 120 -0.57 -2.37 8.08
N VAL A 121 -1.81 -2.02 8.38
CA VAL A 121 -2.90 -1.90 7.40
C VAL A 121 -3.52 -0.51 7.53
N VAL A 122 -3.65 0.20 6.42
CA VAL A 122 -4.43 1.43 6.28
C VAL A 122 -5.77 1.07 5.69
N GLN A 123 -6.83 1.20 6.46
CA GLN A 123 -8.19 0.93 6.04
C GLN A 123 -8.83 2.21 5.51
N THR A 124 -9.12 2.23 4.21
CA THR A 124 -9.60 3.43 3.49
C THR A 124 -11.12 3.41 3.29
N GLY A 125 -11.65 4.49 2.69
CA GLY A 125 -13.03 4.60 2.22
C GLY A 125 -13.22 4.22 0.74
N GLU A 126 -12.27 3.51 0.13
CA GLU A 126 -12.35 3.11 -1.28
C GLU A 126 -13.47 2.10 -1.54
N PHE A 127 -14.41 2.43 -2.44
CA PHE A 127 -15.51 1.53 -2.79
C PHE A 127 -15.28 0.76 -4.10
N ARG A 128 -14.29 1.15 -4.92
CA ARG A 128 -13.93 0.38 -6.11
C ARG A 128 -13.38 -0.98 -5.67
N LEU A 129 -13.96 -2.03 -6.23
CA LEU A 129 -13.61 -3.41 -5.88
C LEU A 129 -12.16 -3.71 -6.25
N TYR A 130 -11.53 -4.58 -5.45
CA TYR A 130 -10.12 -4.95 -5.59
C TYR A 130 -9.17 -3.75 -5.44
N GLY A 131 -9.60 -2.71 -4.71
CA GLY A 131 -8.81 -1.51 -4.41
C GLY A 131 -7.80 -1.70 -3.29
N ASN A 132 -7.22 -2.90 -3.19
CA ASN A 132 -6.24 -3.26 -2.18
C ASN A 132 -4.84 -3.27 -2.78
N LEU A 133 -3.89 -2.63 -2.09
CA LEU A 133 -2.50 -2.51 -2.50
C LEU A 133 -1.60 -2.88 -1.32
N ILE A 134 -0.55 -3.66 -1.56
CA ILE A 134 0.55 -3.87 -0.60
C ILE A 134 1.76 -3.14 -1.15
N LEU A 135 2.44 -2.35 -0.31
CA LEU A 135 3.68 -1.66 -0.62
C LEU A 135 4.81 -2.19 0.26
N THR A 136 5.98 -2.45 -0.32
CA THR A 136 7.17 -2.96 0.38
C THR A 136 8.17 -1.82 0.56
N LYS A 137 8.55 -1.53 1.81
CA LYS A 137 9.50 -0.46 2.14
C LYS A 137 10.91 -0.83 1.69
N GLY A 138 11.56 0.07 0.95
CA GLY A 138 12.95 -0.04 0.53
C GLY A 138 13.97 0.51 1.51
N VAL A 139 15.22 0.50 1.08
CA VAL A 139 16.34 1.06 1.82
C VAL A 139 16.36 2.58 1.69
N ILE A 140 16.57 3.28 2.80
CA ILE A 140 16.94 4.70 2.78
C ILE A 140 18.47 4.75 2.69
N GLY A 141 19.00 5.08 1.51
CA GLY A 141 20.43 5.29 1.34
C GLY A 141 20.93 6.47 2.18
N ALA A 142 22.22 6.50 2.51
CA ALA A 142 22.85 7.75 2.94
C ALA A 142 22.65 8.76 1.81
N ALA A 143 21.94 9.86 2.08
CA ALA A 143 21.83 10.95 1.13
C ALA A 143 23.25 11.38 0.70
N PRO A 144 23.47 11.79 -0.55
CA PRO A 144 24.62 12.65 -0.84
C PRO A 144 24.57 13.93 0.01
#